data_AF-A4GKG8-F1
#
_entry.id   AF-A4GKG8-F1
#
_cell.length_a   1.000
_cell.length_b   1.000
_cell.length_c   1.000
_cell.angle_alpha   90.00
_cell.angle_beta   90.00
_cell.angle_gamma   90.00
#
_symmetry.space_group_name_H-M   'P 1'
#
loop_
_entity.id
_entity.type
_entity.pdbx_description
1 polymer ?
#
loop_
_entity_poly.entity_id
_entity_poly.type
_entity_poly.pdbx_seq_one_letter_code
_entity_poly.pdbx_strand_id
1 'polypeptide(L)'
;GLLPTVEAIKAGKDICLANKETLIAGGPYVLPLAKEHGIHILPADSEHSALLQCIQELPEGGLRRIILTASGGAFRDWPVEKLSEVKPADALKHPNWSMGPKITVDSATLM
;
A
#
# COMPACT_ATOMS: atom_id res chain seq x y z
N GLY A 1 11.09 7.48 -2.76
CA GLY A 1 10.49 6.22 -3.24
C GLY A 1 10.83 6.01 -4.70
N LEU A 2 10.17 6.74 -5.59
CA LEU A 2 10.20 6.51 -7.04
C LEU A 2 11.60 6.46 -7.69
N LEU A 3 12.42 7.51 -7.58
CA LEU A 3 13.75 7.55 -8.22
C LEU A 3 14.65 6.38 -7.80
N PRO A 4 14.84 6.08 -6.50
CA PRO A 4 15.56 4.89 -6.07
C PRO A 4 14.99 3.58 -6.62
N THR A 5 13.67 3.42 -6.66
CA THR A 5 13.03 2.22 -7.23
C THR A 5 13.34 2.07 -8.73
N VAL A 6 13.30 3.16 -9.49
CA VAL A 6 13.66 3.17 -10.92
C VAL A 6 15.11 2.75 -11.14
N GLU A 7 16.04 3.27 -10.33
CA GLU A 7 17.46 2.90 -10.44
C GLU A 7 17.70 1.44 -10.04
N ALA A 8 16.98 0.92 -9.04
CA ALA A 8 17.05 -0.49 -8.68
C ALA A 8 16.54 -1.42 -9.79
N ILE A 9 15.47 -1.02 -10.50
CA ILE A 9 14.95 -1.74 -11.67
C ILE A 9 15.99 -1.76 -12.80
N LYS A 10 16.57 -0.61 -13.14
CA LYS A 10 17.61 -0.51 -14.18
C LYS A 10 18.85 -1.35 -13.84
N ALA A 11 19.15 -1.51 -12.55
CA ALA A 11 20.22 -2.36 -12.05
C ALA A 11 19.87 -3.87 -12.03
N GLY A 12 18.69 -4.26 -12.54
CA GLY A 12 18.25 -5.65 -12.63
C GLY A 12 17.92 -6.27 -11.26
N LYS A 13 17.45 -5.48 -10.30
CA LYS A 13 17.08 -5.97 -8.97
C LYS A 13 15.58 -6.20 -8.87
N ASP A 14 15.20 -7.35 -8.32
CA ASP A 14 13.84 -7.56 -7.86
C ASP A 14 13.52 -6.56 -6.74
N ILE A 15 12.30 -6.02 -6.74
CA ILE A 15 11.88 -4.97 -5.84
C ILE A 15 10.85 -5.52 -4.85
N CYS A 16 11.21 -5.56 -3.57
CA CYS A 16 10.23 -5.73 -2.50
C CYS A 16 9.65 -4.35 -2.14
N LEU A 17 8.47 -4.03 -2.68
CA LEU A 17 7.92 -2.68 -2.65
C LEU A 17 6.94 -2.49 -1.50
N ALA A 18 7.36 -1.74 -0.47
CA ALA A 18 6.50 -1.27 0.61
C ALA A 18 5.86 0.10 0.34
N ASN A 19 6.50 0.92 -0.50
CA ASN A 19 6.06 2.28 -0.80
C ASN A 19 5.00 2.29 -1.91
N LYS A 20 3.71 2.24 -1.53
CA LYS A 20 2.58 2.21 -2.46
C LYS A 20 2.52 3.42 -3.40
N GLU A 21 2.94 4.60 -2.93
CA GLU A 21 2.92 5.85 -3.70
C GLU A 21 3.77 5.78 -4.98
N THR A 22 4.81 4.93 -5.00
CA THR A 22 5.63 4.71 -6.20
C THR A 22 4.78 4.16 -7.36
N LEU A 23 3.86 3.23 -7.09
CA LEU A 23 2.98 2.69 -8.12
C LEU A 23 1.74 3.56 -8.36
N ILE A 24 1.23 4.24 -7.34
CA ILE A 24 0.09 5.16 -7.51
C ILE A 24 0.48 6.33 -8.43
N ALA A 25 1.63 6.96 -8.19
CA ALA A 25 2.08 8.11 -8.97
C ALA A 25 2.85 7.72 -10.24
N GLY A 26 3.59 6.61 -10.22
CA GLY A 26 4.53 6.23 -11.27
C GLY A 26 4.17 4.96 -12.03
N GLY A 27 3.04 4.31 -11.74
CA GLY A 27 2.67 2.99 -12.29
C GLY A 27 2.81 2.85 -13.81
N PRO A 28 2.28 3.80 -14.63
CA PRO A 28 2.41 3.75 -16.08
C PRO A 28 3.85 3.77 -16.61
N TYR A 29 4.82 4.21 -15.81
CA TYR A 29 6.24 4.21 -16.15
C TYR A 29 6.99 3.04 -15.50
N VAL A 30 6.75 2.79 -14.21
CA VAL A 30 7.45 1.78 -13.40
C VAL A 30 7.14 0.36 -13.87
N LEU A 31 5.88 0.06 -14.20
CA LEU A 31 5.47 -1.30 -14.58
C LEU A 31 6.03 -1.73 -15.95
N PRO A 32 5.98 -0.89 -17.01
CA PRO A 32 6.67 -1.22 -18.26
C PRO A 32 8.18 -1.36 -18.09
N LEU A 33 8.82 -0.49 -17.30
CA LEU A 33 10.26 -0.55 -17.05
C LEU A 33 10.66 -1.87 -16.34
N ALA A 34 9.89 -2.28 -15.33
CA ALA A 34 10.13 -3.57 -14.65
C ALA A 34 10.04 -4.74 -15.62
N LYS A 35 9.04 -4.73 -16.52
CA LYS A 35 8.87 -5.74 -17.55
C LYS A 35 10.01 -5.74 -18.58
N GLU A 36 10.46 -4.55 -19.01
CA GLU A 36 11.58 -4.38 -19.94
C GLU A 36 12.88 -4.98 -19.38
N HIS A 37 13.15 -4.75 -18.10
CA HIS A 37 14.32 -5.28 -17.42
C HIS A 37 14.15 -6.71 -16.89
N GLY A 38 12.98 -7.33 -17.05
CA GLY A 38 12.70 -8.70 -16.63
C GLY A 38 12.78 -8.94 -15.12
N ILE A 39 12.54 -7.91 -14.31
CA ILE A 39 12.56 -8.00 -12.83
C ILE A 39 11.16 -8.23 -12.28
N HIS A 40 11.09 -8.72 -11.04
CA HIS A 40 9.85 -8.89 -10.29
C HIS A 40 9.62 -7.73 -9.30
N ILE A 41 8.37 -7.28 -9.19
CA ILE A 41 7.93 -6.41 -8.10
C ILE A 41 7.07 -7.24 -7.15
N LEU A 42 7.56 -7.44 -5.94
CA LEU A 42 6.88 -8.16 -4.87
C LEU A 42 6.27 -7.16 -3.87
N PRO A 43 4.98 -7.25 -3.55
CA PRO A 43 4.34 -6.34 -2.60
C PRO A 43 4.77 -6.66 -1.16
N ALA A 44 5.24 -5.64 -0.44
CA ALA A 44 5.47 -5.71 1.01
C ALA A 44 4.36 -5.06 1.83
N ASP A 45 3.47 -4.30 1.18
CA ASP A 45 2.26 -3.76 1.83
C ASP A 45 1.32 -4.92 2.22
N SER A 46 0.79 -4.90 3.44
CA SER A 46 0.20 -6.07 4.11
C SER A 46 -0.91 -6.74 3.30
N GLU A 47 -1.86 -5.95 2.82
CA GLU A 47 -3.03 -6.43 2.10
C GLU A 47 -2.64 -6.98 0.73
N HIS A 48 -1.72 -6.31 0.04
CA HIS A 48 -1.22 -6.74 -1.27
C HIS A 48 -0.37 -8.01 -1.16
N SER A 49 0.42 -8.13 -0.08
CA SER A 49 1.17 -9.33 0.25
C SER A 49 0.23 -10.50 0.58
N ALA A 50 -0.82 -10.26 1.35
CA ALA A 50 -1.85 -11.27 1.64
C ALA A 50 -2.56 -11.72 0.37
N LEU A 51 -2.91 -10.79 -0.53
CA LEU A 51 -3.48 -11.12 -1.84
C LEU A 51 -2.53 -11.96 -2.66
N LEU A 52 -1.24 -11.60 -2.75
CA LEU A 52 -0.26 -12.40 -3.49
C LEU A 52 -0.21 -13.85 -2.97
N GLN A 53 -0.19 -14.04 -1.66
CA GLN A 53 -0.19 -15.37 -1.04
C GLN A 53 -1.47 -16.16 -1.37
N CYS A 54 -2.63 -15.51 -1.40
CA CYS A 54 -3.89 -16.16 -1.72
C CYS A 54 -4.05 -16.52 -3.21
N ILE A 55 -3.36 -15.84 -4.13
CA ILE A 55 -3.56 -16.02 -5.59
C ILE A 55 -2.50 -16.88 -6.28
N GLN A 56 -1.38 -17.21 -5.61
CA GLN A 56 -0.25 -17.92 -6.22
C GLN A 56 -0.62 -19.27 -6.89
N GLU A 57 -1.65 -19.95 -6.39
CA GLU A 57 -2.10 -21.25 -6.91
C GLU A 57 -3.49 -21.19 -7.57
N LEU A 58 -4.00 -19.99 -7.86
CA LEU A 58 -5.27 -19.86 -8.57
C LEU A 58 -5.10 -20.24 -10.05
N PRO A 59 -6.03 -21.04 -10.61
CA PRO A 59 -6.04 -21.26 -12.04
C PRO A 59 -6.32 -19.94 -12.77
N GLU A 60 -5.92 -19.88 -14.05
CA GLU A 60 -6.25 -18.75 -14.90
C GLU A 60 -7.77 -18.51 -14.93
N GLY A 61 -8.19 -17.25 -14.74
CA GLY A 61 -9.60 -16.90 -14.60
C GLY A 61 -10.24 -17.28 -13.26
N GLY A 62 -9.50 -17.88 -12.32
CA GLY A 62 -10.00 -18.29 -11.00
C GLY A 62 -10.27 -17.13 -10.03
N LEU A 63 -9.71 -15.95 -10.27
CA LEU A 63 -9.93 -14.78 -9.45
C LEU A 63 -11.29 -14.13 -9.75
N ARG A 64 -12.25 -14.31 -8.83
CA ARG A 64 -13.59 -13.69 -8.94
C ARG A 64 -13.70 -12.30 -8.29
N ARG A 65 -13.07 -12.12 -7.12
CA ARG A 65 -13.22 -10.92 -6.28
C ARG A 65 -11.99 -10.74 -5.39
N ILE A 66 -11.60 -9.49 -5.18
CA ILE A 66 -10.64 -9.07 -4.15
C ILE A 66 -11.41 -8.45 -2.98
N ILE A 67 -11.06 -8.82 -1.76
CA ILE A 67 -11.55 -8.18 -0.54
C ILE A 67 -10.38 -7.43 0.07
N LEU A 68 -10.42 -6.10 0.01
CA LEU A 68 -9.42 -5.24 0.62
C LEU A 68 -9.89 -4.81 2.00
N THR A 69 -9.20 -5.28 3.04
CA THR A 69 -9.52 -4.97 4.43
C THR A 69 -8.89 -3.66 4.87
N ALA A 70 -9.50 -2.97 5.83
CA ALA A 70 -8.93 -1.80 6.49
C ALA A 70 -9.20 -1.87 8.00
N SER A 71 -8.31 -1.30 8.81
CA SER A 71 -8.50 -1.24 10.28
C SER A 71 -9.65 -0.31 10.69
N GLY A 72 -9.94 0.70 9.85
CA GLY A 72 -10.82 1.83 10.15
C GLY A 72 -10.11 3.03 10.77
N GLY A 73 -8.84 2.88 11.16
CA GLY A 73 -8.02 3.96 11.71
C GLY A 73 -8.47 4.48 13.09
N ALA A 74 -7.86 5.58 13.53
CA ALA A 74 -8.07 6.16 14.87
C ALA A 74 -9.50 6.67 15.10
N PHE A 75 -10.22 7.03 14.04
CA PHE A 75 -11.53 7.69 14.13
C PHE A 75 -12.72 6.79 13.81
N ARG A 76 -12.50 5.48 13.58
CA ARG A 76 -13.56 4.53 13.19
C ARG A 76 -14.81 4.62 14.07
N ASP A 77 -14.59 4.68 15.39
CA ASP A 77 -15.64 4.60 16.40
C ASP A 77 -16.02 5.99 16.96
N TRP A 78 -15.55 7.08 16.34
CA TRP A 78 -15.84 8.46 16.77
C TRP A 78 -17.17 8.97 16.19
N PRO A 79 -17.92 9.81 16.91
CA PRO A 79 -19.07 10.53 16.36
C PRO A 79 -18.66 11.43 15.20
N VAL A 80 -19.48 11.47 14.15
CA VAL A 80 -19.22 12.24 12.92
C VAL A 80 -19.04 13.73 13.22
N GLU A 81 -19.79 14.26 14.19
CA GLU A 81 -19.76 15.67 14.59
C GLU A 81 -18.39 16.08 15.16
N LYS A 82 -17.61 15.12 15.69
CA LYS A 82 -16.25 15.38 16.20
C LYS A 82 -15.20 15.40 15.10
N LEU A 83 -15.50 14.87 13.90
CA LEU A 83 -14.52 14.72 12.83
C LEU A 83 -14.05 16.07 12.26
N SER A 84 -14.85 17.13 12.39
CA SER A 84 -14.46 18.49 11.96
C SER A 84 -13.41 19.15 12.86
N GLU A 85 -13.22 18.64 14.07
CA GLU A 85 -12.35 19.23 15.10
C GLU A 85 -11.08 18.39 15.38
N VAL A 86 -10.90 17.28 14.68
CA VAL A 86 -9.76 16.37 14.92
C VAL A 86 -8.43 17.07 14.63
N LYS A 87 -7.41 16.70 15.41
CA LYS A 87 -6.06 17.22 15.24
C LYS A 87 -5.14 16.12 14.71
N PRO A 88 -4.00 16.47 14.08
CA PRO A 88 -2.99 15.48 13.69
C PRO A 88 -2.56 14.58 14.87
N ALA A 89 -2.45 15.15 16.08
CA ALA A 89 -2.10 14.39 17.28
C ALA A 89 -3.13 13.31 17.65
N ASP A 90 -4.39 13.44 17.25
CA ASP A 90 -5.41 12.42 17.45
C ASP A 90 -5.32 11.32 16.40
N ALA A 91 -5.06 11.69 15.14
CA ALA A 91 -4.83 10.73 14.06
C ALA A 91 -3.63 9.81 14.35
N LEU A 92 -2.59 10.34 15.02
CA LEU A 92 -1.38 9.58 15.36
C LEU A 92 -1.58 8.49 16.44
N LYS A 93 -2.77 8.35 17.01
CA LYS A 93 -3.11 7.33 18.03
C LYS A 93 -3.76 6.10 17.38
N HIS A 94 -3.04 5.41 16.48
CA HIS A 94 -3.58 4.23 15.79
C HIS A 94 -3.80 3.04 16.76
N PRO A 95 -4.95 2.34 16.71
CA PRO A 95 -5.29 1.33 17.71
C PRO A 95 -4.44 0.05 17.65
N ASN A 96 -3.96 -0.34 16.47
CA ASN A 96 -3.34 -1.66 16.26
C ASN A 96 -1.86 -1.63 15.88
N TRP A 97 -1.33 -0.49 15.41
CA TRP A 97 -0.08 -0.46 14.65
C TRP A 97 0.79 0.72 15.08
N SER A 98 2.10 0.50 15.12
CA SER A 98 3.10 1.56 15.24
C SER A 98 3.69 1.82 13.86
N MET A 99 3.43 3.00 13.30
CA MET A 99 3.79 3.36 11.92
C MET A 99 4.26 4.82 11.83
N GLY A 100 4.83 5.17 10.67
CA GLY A 100 5.24 6.55 10.39
C GLY A 100 4.05 7.53 10.34
N PRO A 101 4.24 8.81 10.71
CA PRO A 101 3.14 9.78 10.82
C PRO A 101 2.25 9.91 9.58
N LYS A 102 2.82 9.86 8.37
CA LYS A 102 2.07 10.01 7.11
C LYS A 102 1.05 8.87 6.93
N ILE A 103 1.49 7.62 6.98
CA ILE A 103 0.59 6.46 6.81
C ILE A 103 -0.39 6.33 7.98
N THR A 104 0.00 6.77 9.18
CA THR A 104 -0.91 6.80 10.34
C THR A 104 -2.07 7.78 10.11
N VAL A 105 -1.79 8.96 9.55
CA VAL A 105 -2.85 9.92 9.18
C VAL A 105 -3.71 9.38 8.05
N ASP A 106 -3.10 8.82 6.99
CA ASP A 106 -3.85 8.24 5.87
C ASP A 106 -4.80 7.12 6.36
N SER A 107 -4.33 6.29 7.28
CA SER A 107 -5.15 5.23 7.89
C SER A 107 -6.33 5.81 8.68
N ALA A 108 -6.15 6.94 9.38
CA ALA A 108 -7.23 7.62 10.09
C ALA A 108 -8.26 8.26 9.15
N THR A 109 -7.86 8.62 7.93
CA THR A 109 -8.75 9.22 6.91
C THR A 109 -9.24 8.23 5.86
N LEU A 110 -8.76 6.98 5.87
CA LEU A 110 -9.00 5.96 4.85
C LEU A 110 -8.60 6.38 3.43
N MET A 111 -7.43 7.02 3.30
CA MET A 111 -6.82 7.42 2.03
C MET A 111 -5.87 6.35 1.46
#